data_AF-A0A2E9AR45-F1
#
_entry.id   AF-A0A2E9AR45-F1
#
_cell.length_a   1.000
_cell.length_b   1.000
_cell.length_c   1.000
_cell.angle_alpha   90.00
_cell.angle_beta   90.00
_cell.angle_gamma   90.00
#
_symmetry.space_group_name_H-M   'P 1'
#
loop_
_entity.id
_entity.type
_entity.pdbx_description
1 polymer ?
#
loop_
_entity_poly.entity_id
_entity_poly.type
_entity_poly.pdbx_seq_one_letter_code
_entity_poly.pdbx_strand_id
1 'polypeptide(L)'
;MSDKPEVSEFGSVDPAPASDSGKIAELRSTICNENEKMFLRMRALFALRNQGGPEALDALAAAFSSQSALLKHEIAYVMGQMQDSYAVPCLIERLSDDHEDLMVRHEAAEALGAIGDRTAIDTLMQYRDDPEPVISESCEVAIDLLEWVESKRLNYDN
;
A
#
# COMPACT_ATOMS: atom_id res chain seq x y z
N MET A 1 -8.82 5.75 22.25
CA MET A 1 -7.64 6.13 21.44
C MET A 1 -7.84 5.48 20.07
N SER A 2 -7.37 6.09 18.99
CA SER A 2 -7.50 5.50 17.66
C SER A 2 -6.55 4.31 17.55
N ASP A 3 -7.05 3.16 17.11
CA ASP A 3 -6.25 1.94 16.88
C ASP A 3 -5.50 1.99 15.53
N LYS A 4 -5.46 3.17 14.88
CA LYS A 4 -4.81 3.40 13.58
C LYS A 4 -3.71 4.46 13.67
N PRO A 5 -2.62 4.32 12.87
CA PRO A 5 -1.60 5.37 12.73
C PRO A 5 -2.20 6.72 12.35
N GLU A 6 -1.62 7.80 12.88
CA GLU A 6 -2.03 9.17 12.56
C GLU A 6 -1.44 9.60 11.21
N VAL A 7 -2.22 10.36 10.43
CA VAL A 7 -1.77 10.95 9.16
C VAL A 7 -0.82 12.12 9.45
N SER A 8 0.30 12.17 8.73
CA SER A 8 1.29 13.24 8.83
C SER A 8 0.67 14.64 8.59
N GLU A 9 1.09 15.63 9.39
CA GLU A 9 0.72 17.05 9.19
C GLU A 9 1.42 17.68 7.98
N PHE A 10 2.50 17.06 7.50
CA PHE A 10 3.25 17.52 6.34
C PHE A 10 2.59 16.97 5.08
N GLY A 11 1.94 17.85 4.32
CA GLY A 11 1.33 17.49 3.03
C GLY A 11 2.37 17.12 1.99
N SER A 12 2.18 15.98 1.31
CA SER A 12 3.00 15.57 0.16
C SER A 12 2.42 16.09 -1.16
N VAL A 13 3.27 16.15 -2.19
CA VAL A 13 2.87 16.49 -3.56
C VAL A 13 2.90 15.23 -4.40
N ASP A 14 1.76 14.87 -5.00
CA ASP A 14 1.67 13.71 -5.88
C ASP A 14 2.54 13.90 -7.14
N PRO A 15 3.21 12.84 -7.63
CA PRO A 15 3.92 12.84 -8.91
C PRO A 15 3.06 13.21 -10.13
N ALA A 16 1.73 13.02 -10.04
CA ALA A 16 0.78 13.42 -11.06
C ALA A 16 -0.52 13.95 -10.42
N PRO A 17 -1.12 15.01 -10.95
CA PRO A 17 -2.43 15.47 -10.47
C PRO A 17 -3.50 14.42 -10.79
N ALA A 18 -4.47 14.23 -9.90
CA ALA A 18 -5.57 13.31 -10.13
C ALA A 18 -6.27 13.54 -11.49
N SER A 19 -6.79 12.46 -12.07
CA SER A 19 -7.65 12.51 -13.25
C SER A 19 -8.91 13.32 -12.97
N ASP A 20 -9.41 14.02 -13.99
CA ASP A 20 -10.66 14.78 -13.91
C ASP A 20 -11.91 13.87 -13.98
N SER A 21 -11.74 12.58 -14.30
CA SER A 21 -12.85 11.63 -14.32
C SER A 21 -13.23 11.17 -12.90
N GLY A 22 -14.50 11.34 -12.56
CA GLY A 22 -15.10 10.83 -11.32
C GLY A 22 -15.61 9.40 -11.41
N LYS A 23 -15.41 8.68 -12.52
CA LYS A 23 -15.98 7.35 -12.74
C LYS A 23 -14.92 6.26 -12.55
N ILE A 24 -15.06 5.46 -11.49
CA ILE A 24 -14.17 4.34 -11.17
C ILE A 24 -13.94 3.41 -12.38
N ALA A 25 -14.99 3.12 -13.17
CA ALA A 25 -14.87 2.26 -14.35
C ALA A 25 -13.91 2.83 -15.43
N GLU A 26 -13.93 4.14 -15.67
CA GLU A 26 -13.02 4.79 -16.61
C GLU A 26 -11.59 4.80 -16.04
N LEU A 27 -11.44 5.16 -14.77
CA LEU A 27 -10.15 5.16 -14.08
C LEU A 27 -9.50 3.77 -14.06
N ARG A 28 -10.28 2.72 -13.76
CA ARG A 28 -9.85 1.32 -13.82
C ARG A 28 -9.37 0.94 -15.22
N SER A 29 -10.11 1.34 -16.25
CA SER A 29 -9.70 1.09 -17.64
C SER A 29 -8.37 1.78 -17.98
N THR A 30 -8.15 3.00 -17.49
CA THR A 30 -6.90 3.73 -17.71
C THR A 30 -5.72 3.09 -16.98
N ILE A 31 -5.85 2.82 -15.67
CA ILE A 31 -4.74 2.30 -14.86
C ILE A 31 -4.32 0.88 -15.30
N CYS A 32 -5.25 0.06 -15.81
CA CYS A 32 -4.98 -1.30 -16.30
C CYS A 32 -4.51 -1.35 -17.76
N ASN A 33 -4.48 -0.24 -18.50
CA ASN A 33 -4.09 -0.24 -19.91
C ASN A 33 -2.56 -0.16 -20.05
N GLU A 34 -1.92 -1.27 -20.44
CA GLU A 34 -0.46 -1.33 -20.64
C GLU A 34 0.06 -0.47 -21.80
N ASN A 35 -0.80 -0.05 -22.73
CA ASN A 35 -0.42 0.86 -23.81
C ASN A 35 -0.64 2.34 -23.44
N GLU A 36 -1.16 2.63 -22.25
CA GLU A 36 -1.37 4.00 -21.78
C GLU A 36 -0.08 4.60 -21.23
N LYS A 37 0.09 5.91 -21.41
CA LYS A 37 1.21 6.65 -20.83
C LYS A 37 1.19 6.54 -19.31
N MET A 38 2.34 6.26 -18.73
CA MET A 38 2.49 6.12 -17.28
C MET A 38 1.93 7.33 -16.51
N PHE A 39 2.14 8.56 -17.01
CA PHE A 39 1.57 9.76 -16.41
C PHE A 39 0.04 9.68 -16.27
N LEU A 40 -0.68 9.23 -17.31
CA LEU A 40 -2.14 9.09 -17.27
C LEU A 40 -2.60 7.95 -16.34
N ARG A 41 -1.84 6.86 -16.28
CA ARG A 41 -2.05 5.77 -15.30
C ARG A 41 -1.90 6.29 -13.87
N MET A 42 -0.88 7.10 -13.58
CA MET A 42 -0.67 7.74 -12.27
C MET A 42 -1.79 8.74 -11.93
N ARG A 43 -2.26 9.54 -12.90
CA ARG A 43 -3.43 10.41 -12.69
C ARG A 43 -4.66 9.60 -12.28
N ALA A 44 -4.88 8.44 -12.90
CA ALA A 44 -6.00 7.56 -12.56
C ALA A 44 -5.83 6.93 -11.16
N LEU A 45 -4.62 6.48 -10.82
CA LEU A 45 -4.26 5.96 -9.50
C LEU A 45 -4.58 6.97 -8.39
N PHE A 46 -4.13 8.22 -8.51
CA PHE A 46 -4.40 9.24 -7.49
C PHE A 46 -5.87 9.66 -7.44
N ALA A 47 -6.59 9.61 -8.57
CA ALA A 47 -8.05 9.81 -8.56
C ALA A 47 -8.79 8.69 -7.83
N LEU A 48 -8.37 7.43 -7.99
CA LEU A 48 -8.94 6.28 -7.27
C LEU A 48 -8.66 6.39 -5.77
N ARG A 49 -7.43 6.69 -5.37
CA ARG A 49 -7.07 6.96 -3.96
C ARG A 49 -7.97 8.03 -3.35
N ASN A 50 -8.13 9.15 -4.05
CA ASN A 50 -8.92 10.29 -3.55
C ASN A 50 -10.42 9.96 -3.43
N GLN A 51 -10.95 9.06 -4.26
CA GLN A 51 -12.34 8.60 -4.17
C GLN A 51 -12.55 7.67 -2.99
N GLY A 52 -11.61 6.75 -2.76
CA GLY A 52 -11.68 5.79 -1.68
C GLY A 52 -12.78 4.74 -1.82
N GLY A 53 -12.87 3.87 -0.81
CA GLY A 53 -13.87 2.81 -0.72
C GLY A 53 -13.54 1.54 -1.52
N PRO A 54 -14.34 0.47 -1.32
CA PRO A 54 -14.06 -0.86 -1.87
C PRO A 54 -13.94 -0.89 -3.39
N GLU A 55 -14.80 -0.18 -4.13
CA GLU A 55 -14.75 -0.19 -5.59
C GLU A 55 -13.48 0.48 -6.15
N ALA A 56 -12.97 1.51 -5.47
CA ALA A 56 -11.71 2.14 -5.85
C ALA A 56 -10.51 1.24 -5.54
N LEU A 57 -10.55 0.54 -4.40
CA LEU A 57 -9.55 -0.46 -4.02
C LEU A 57 -9.54 -1.64 -4.98
N ASP A 58 -10.70 -2.15 -5.39
CA ASP A 58 -10.81 -3.21 -6.41
C ASP A 58 -10.21 -2.77 -7.75
N ALA A 59 -10.42 -1.50 -8.13
CA ALA A 59 -9.85 -0.93 -9.35
C ALA A 59 -8.32 -0.77 -9.28
N LEU A 60 -7.80 -0.35 -8.13
CA LEU A 60 -6.36 -0.30 -7.85
C LEU A 60 -5.74 -1.70 -7.84
N ALA A 61 -6.37 -2.65 -7.13
CA ALA A 61 -5.89 -4.02 -7.02
C ALA A 61 -5.83 -4.74 -8.38
N ALA A 62 -6.79 -4.46 -9.27
CA ALA A 62 -6.78 -5.00 -10.63
C ALA A 62 -5.52 -4.61 -11.43
N ALA A 63 -4.87 -3.49 -11.10
CA ALA A 63 -3.66 -3.04 -11.78
C ALA A 63 -2.36 -3.65 -11.24
N PHE A 64 -2.41 -4.51 -10.21
CA PHE A 64 -1.25 -5.32 -9.80
C PHE A 64 -0.82 -6.34 -10.87
N SER A 65 -1.64 -6.61 -11.90
CA SER A 65 -1.22 -7.40 -13.07
C SER A 65 -0.29 -6.64 -14.03
N SER A 66 0.02 -5.37 -13.74
CA SER A 66 0.91 -4.53 -14.54
C SER A 66 2.33 -5.09 -14.60
N GLN A 67 2.99 -4.90 -15.74
CA GLN A 67 4.41 -5.25 -15.90
C GLN A 67 5.35 -4.20 -15.28
N SER A 68 4.81 -3.07 -14.81
CA SER A 68 5.59 -2.00 -14.21
C SER A 68 5.66 -2.14 -12.69
N ALA A 69 6.83 -2.51 -12.17
CA ALA A 69 7.11 -2.52 -10.73
C ALA A 69 6.83 -1.15 -10.09
N LEU A 70 7.18 -0.05 -10.79
CA LEU A 70 6.86 1.32 -10.36
C LEU A 70 5.37 1.53 -10.11
N LEU A 71 4.49 1.12 -11.04
CA LEU A 71 3.05 1.27 -10.85
C LEU A 71 2.55 0.41 -9.69
N LYS A 72 3.04 -0.83 -9.58
CA LYS A 72 2.63 -1.75 -8.51
C LYS A 72 3.04 -1.24 -7.13
N HIS A 73 4.25 -0.70 -7.00
CA HIS A 73 4.71 0.00 -5.80
C HIS A 73 3.78 1.16 -5.47
N GLU A 74 3.52 2.07 -6.42
CA GLU A 74 2.63 3.22 -6.18
C GLU A 74 1.20 2.80 -5.80
N ILE A 75 0.71 1.67 -6.31
CA ILE A 75 -0.60 1.12 -5.90
C ILE A 75 -0.56 0.74 -4.42
N ALA A 76 0.46 -0.01 -3.98
CA ALA A 76 0.61 -0.38 -2.56
C ALA A 76 0.74 0.86 -1.67
N TYR A 77 1.56 1.83 -2.09
CA TYR A 77 1.75 3.10 -1.40
C TYR A 77 0.42 3.83 -1.16
N VAL A 78 -0.38 4.03 -2.22
CA VAL A 78 -1.66 4.74 -2.06
C VAL A 78 -2.71 3.91 -1.31
N MET A 79 -2.68 2.59 -1.39
CA MET A 79 -3.52 1.74 -0.53
C MET A 79 -3.18 1.94 0.95
N GLY A 80 -1.89 2.08 1.29
CA GLY A 80 -1.43 2.46 2.63
C GLY A 80 -1.97 3.82 3.07
N GLN A 81 -1.87 4.83 2.20
CA GLN A 81 -2.41 6.19 2.46
C GLN A 81 -3.93 6.20 2.70
N MET A 82 -4.67 5.29 2.07
CA MET A 82 -6.12 5.19 2.24
C MET A 82 -6.54 4.67 3.62
N GLN A 83 -5.64 3.98 4.32
CA GLN A 83 -5.87 3.38 5.64
C GLN A 83 -7.17 2.55 5.75
N ASP A 84 -7.56 1.89 4.65
CA ASP A 84 -8.75 1.07 4.56
C ASP A 84 -8.39 -0.42 4.64
N SER A 85 -8.92 -1.09 5.66
CA SER A 85 -8.72 -2.51 5.93
C SER A 85 -9.13 -3.43 4.76
N TYR A 86 -9.99 -2.96 3.86
CA TYR A 86 -10.37 -3.73 2.67
C TYR A 86 -9.16 -4.04 1.75
N ALA A 87 -8.09 -3.24 1.81
CA ALA A 87 -6.87 -3.47 1.03
C ALA A 87 -5.97 -4.59 1.60
N VAL A 88 -6.12 -4.94 2.88
CA VAL A 88 -5.18 -5.80 3.63
C VAL A 88 -4.95 -7.16 2.96
N PRO A 89 -6.00 -7.91 2.53
CA PRO A 89 -5.77 -9.21 1.89
C PRO A 89 -4.92 -9.12 0.63
N CYS A 90 -5.11 -8.06 -0.16
CA CYS A 90 -4.36 -7.84 -1.40
C CYS A 90 -2.89 -7.47 -1.13
N LEU A 91 -2.64 -6.64 -0.10
CA LEU A 91 -1.28 -6.28 0.30
C LEU A 91 -0.53 -7.47 0.91
N ILE A 92 -1.20 -8.32 1.69
CA ILE A 92 -0.62 -9.59 2.17
C ILE A 92 -0.20 -10.47 0.99
N GLU A 93 -1.04 -10.59 -0.04
CA GLU A 93 -0.71 -11.35 -1.26
C GLU A 93 0.54 -10.79 -1.95
N ARG A 94 0.70 -9.46 -2.02
CA ARG A 94 1.87 -8.82 -2.63
C ARG A 94 3.14 -9.00 -1.81
N LEU A 95 3.09 -8.81 -0.49
CA LEU A 95 4.24 -9.07 0.38
C LEU A 95 4.69 -10.54 0.32
N SER A 96 3.74 -11.46 0.23
CA SER A 96 3.99 -12.91 0.29
C SER A 96 4.41 -13.55 -1.04
N ASP A 97 4.48 -12.79 -2.13
CA ASP A 97 4.85 -13.31 -3.45
C ASP A 97 6.36 -13.22 -3.68
N ASP A 98 7.07 -14.35 -3.53
CA ASP A 98 8.53 -14.42 -3.72
C ASP A 98 8.98 -14.10 -5.16
N HIS A 99 8.07 -14.05 -6.13
CA HIS A 99 8.36 -13.68 -7.52
C HIS A 99 8.08 -12.20 -7.81
N GLU A 100 7.53 -11.48 -6.84
CA GLU A 100 7.26 -10.06 -6.95
C GLU A 100 8.53 -9.24 -6.74
N ASP A 101 8.58 -8.07 -7.38
CA ASP A 101 9.71 -7.15 -7.24
C ASP A 101 9.86 -6.70 -5.78
N LEU A 102 11.11 -6.68 -5.28
CA LEU A 102 11.40 -6.28 -3.89
C LEU A 102 10.86 -4.88 -3.56
N MET A 103 10.84 -3.98 -4.56
CA MET A 103 10.26 -2.65 -4.42
C MET A 103 8.77 -2.72 -4.07
N VAL A 104 8.03 -3.62 -4.69
CA VAL A 104 6.60 -3.78 -4.46
C VAL A 104 6.33 -4.49 -3.14
N ARG A 105 7.14 -5.50 -2.79
CA ARG A 105 7.01 -6.25 -1.53
C ARG A 105 7.26 -5.36 -0.31
N HIS A 106 8.31 -4.53 -0.33
CA HIS A 106 8.57 -3.61 0.79
C HIS A 106 7.43 -2.62 0.98
N GLU A 107 6.90 -2.08 -0.12
CA GLU A 107 5.84 -1.08 -0.07
C GLU A 107 4.53 -1.71 0.42
N ALA A 108 4.29 -2.98 0.09
CA ALA A 108 3.18 -3.72 0.67
C ALA A 108 3.32 -3.89 2.19
N ALA A 109 4.53 -4.19 2.70
CA ALA A 109 4.77 -4.26 4.15
C ALA A 109 4.54 -2.91 4.85
N GLU A 110 5.06 -1.82 4.29
CA GLU A 110 4.85 -0.47 4.83
C GLU A 110 3.37 -0.08 4.81
N ALA A 111 2.67 -0.35 3.71
CA ALA A 111 1.23 -0.09 3.58
C ALA A 111 0.40 -0.83 4.63
N LEU A 112 0.74 -2.09 4.93
CA LEU A 112 0.08 -2.86 6.00
C LEU A 112 0.25 -2.20 7.39
N GLY A 113 1.46 -1.73 7.70
CA GLY A 113 1.73 -0.95 8.91
C GLY A 113 0.92 0.36 8.95
N ALA A 114 0.90 1.09 7.84
CA ALA A 114 0.17 2.37 7.71
C ALA A 114 -1.35 2.22 7.85
N ILE A 115 -1.94 1.12 7.36
CA ILE A 115 -3.37 0.84 7.49
C ILE A 115 -3.75 0.62 8.97
N GLY A 116 -2.85 0.04 9.76
CA GLY A 116 -3.08 -0.20 11.19
C GLY A 116 -3.92 -1.44 11.51
N ASP A 117 -4.33 -2.21 10.51
CA ASP A 117 -5.14 -3.40 10.72
C ASP A 117 -4.26 -4.59 11.14
N ARG A 118 -4.42 -5.01 12.41
CA ARG A 118 -3.61 -6.07 13.01
C ARG A 118 -3.87 -7.47 12.43
N THR A 119 -4.86 -7.65 11.54
CA THR A 119 -5.01 -8.91 10.80
C THR A 119 -3.77 -9.26 9.95
N ALA A 120 -2.92 -8.27 9.65
CA ALA A 120 -1.66 -8.46 8.94
C ALA A 120 -0.46 -8.85 9.83
N ILE A 121 -0.60 -8.86 11.16
CA ILE A 121 0.54 -9.00 12.07
C ILE A 121 1.28 -10.32 11.88
N ASP A 122 0.55 -11.43 11.69
CA ASP A 122 1.16 -12.75 11.53
C ASP A 122 1.99 -12.81 10.24
N THR A 123 1.52 -12.19 9.16
CA THR A 123 2.26 -12.07 7.90
C THR A 123 3.52 -11.21 8.08
N LEU A 124 3.40 -10.04 8.71
CA LEU A 124 4.56 -9.17 8.94
C LEU A 124 5.61 -9.88 9.81
N MET A 125 5.19 -10.60 10.85
CA MET A 125 6.09 -11.39 11.69
C MET A 125 6.76 -12.53 10.91
N GLN A 126 6.05 -13.18 9.99
CA GLN A 126 6.62 -14.22 9.13
C GLN A 126 7.77 -13.68 8.27
N TYR A 127 7.68 -12.44 7.78
CA TYR A 127 8.68 -11.82 6.91
C TYR A 127 9.67 -10.89 7.64
N ARG A 128 9.60 -10.79 8.97
CA ARG A 128 10.52 -9.99 9.79
C ARG A 128 11.98 -10.44 9.66
N ASP A 129 12.21 -11.73 9.44
CA ASP A 129 13.54 -12.32 9.25
C ASP A 129 13.80 -12.73 7.79
N ASP A 130 13.11 -12.09 6.82
CA ASP A 130 13.32 -12.34 5.39
C ASP A 130 14.80 -12.08 5.01
N PRO A 131 15.42 -12.97 4.22
CA PRO A 131 16.83 -12.84 3.82
C PRO A 131 17.13 -11.56 3.04
N GLU A 132 16.14 -10.94 2.40
CA GLU A 132 16.26 -9.65 1.74
C GLU A 132 16.10 -8.53 2.77
N PRO A 133 17.15 -7.74 3.07
CA PRO A 133 17.11 -6.74 4.14
C PRO A 133 15.98 -5.73 3.98
N VAL A 134 15.66 -5.34 2.74
CA VAL A 134 14.58 -4.38 2.47
C VAL A 134 13.21 -4.91 2.90
N ILE A 135 13.00 -6.23 2.91
CA ILE A 135 11.73 -6.84 3.34
C ILE A 135 11.69 -6.97 4.86
N SER A 136 12.76 -7.48 5.46
CA SER A 136 12.85 -7.63 6.91
C SER A 136 12.79 -6.28 7.63
N GLU A 137 13.52 -5.27 7.17
CA GLU A 137 13.51 -3.91 7.73
C GLU A 137 12.12 -3.25 7.62
N SER A 138 11.46 -3.34 6.45
CA SER A 138 10.10 -2.79 6.29
C SER A 138 9.07 -3.50 7.18
N CYS A 139 9.19 -4.83 7.35
CA CYS A 139 8.31 -5.57 8.26
C CYS A 139 8.56 -5.20 9.73
N GLU A 140 9.82 -5.04 10.15
CA GLU A 140 10.19 -4.57 11.49
C GLU A 140 9.54 -3.21 11.78
N VAL A 141 9.71 -2.23 10.89
CA VAL A 141 9.12 -0.89 11.04
C VAL A 141 7.60 -0.95 11.11
N ALA A 142 6.96 -1.76 10.26
CA ALA A 142 5.51 -1.92 10.25
C ALA A 142 4.99 -2.53 11.57
N ILE A 143 5.65 -3.57 12.09
CA ILE A 143 5.32 -4.21 13.37
C ILE A 143 5.45 -3.19 14.51
N ASP A 144 6.58 -2.50 14.57
CA ASP A 144 6.87 -1.51 15.61
C ASP A 144 5.85 -0.37 15.60
N LEU A 145 5.41 0.07 14.41
CA LEU A 145 4.34 1.06 14.28
C LEU A 145 3.01 0.55 14.85
N LEU A 146 2.63 -0.70 14.54
CA LEU A 146 1.41 -1.31 15.06
C LEU A 146 1.44 -1.45 16.60
N GLU A 147 2.60 -1.82 17.18
CA GLU A 147 2.81 -1.89 18.62
C GLU A 147 2.77 -0.49 19.28
N TRP A 148 3.38 0.50 18.64
CA TRP A 148 3.40 1.88 19.11
C TRP A 148 1.99 2.47 19.15
N VAL A 149 1.17 2.24 18.12
CA VAL A 149 -0.20 2.73 18.06
C VAL A 149 -1.04 2.12 19.18
N GLU A 150 -0.89 0.82 19.43
CA GLU A 150 -1.63 0.09 20.47
C GLU A 150 -1.24 0.51 21.89
N SER A 151 0.05 0.65 22.16
CA SER A 151 0.56 0.71 23.55
C SER A 151 1.30 2.01 23.91
N LYS A 152 1.68 2.82 22.92
CA LYS A 152 2.61 3.98 23.05
C LYS A 152 3.95 3.59 23.69
N ARG A 153 4.34 2.32 23.54
CA ARG A 153 5.61 1.76 24.01
C ARG A 153 6.17 0.86 22.92
N LEU A 154 7.49 0.83 22.83
CA LEU A 154 8.22 -0.16 22.06
C LEU A 154 8.92 -1.05 23.08
N ASN A 155 8.64 -2.36 23.06
CA ASN A 155 9.25 -3.30 23.98
C ASN A 155 10.39 -4.03 23.25
N TYR A 156 11.58 -3.43 23.23
CA TYR A 156 12.79 -4.07 22.72
C TYR A 156 13.53 -4.93 23.77
N ASP A 157 12.88 -5.21 24.91
CA ASP A 157 13.49 -5.98 25.99
C ASP A 157 13.61 -7.46 25.58
N ASN A 158 14.78 -7.81 25.04
CA ASN A 158 15.32 -9.17 24.92
C ASN A 158 16.49 -9.37 25.90
#